data_AF-A0A1G6ES83-F1
#
_entry.id   AF-A0A1G6ES83-F1
#
_cell.length_a   1.000
_cell.length_b   1.000
_cell.length_c   1.000
_cell.angle_alpha   90.00
_cell.angle_beta   90.00
_cell.angle_gamma   90.00
#
_symmetry.space_group_name_H-M   'P 1'
#
loop_
_entity.id
_entity.type
_entity.pdbx_description
1 polymer ?
#
loop_
_entity_poly.entity_id
_entity_poly.type
_entity_poly.pdbx_seq_one_letter_code
_entity_poly.pdbx_strand_id
1 'polypeptide(L)'
;MIYKNFGKTGEIVSALGMGVSRFSPTECENPKKREEFAQVIVSAYEHGINYFDVAPTYCGWWAEEILGMALKQINGQVHVTTKSSSTQDPTADALRRRLETSLKKLGVDKVAFYNMWGILNYDQYLDVIKPGGPYEGALKAKEEGLIEHIGFSAHCTGEELERILEDNLFEGMTIGYNAINFKFREKGMIAAQKKGIGVSVMNPLYGGVIPCNPKKFDFIKNEDSQTLAQASLLFVSAHPAVSTVLSGMTTLGEIEENTSCFEEAYSFSAEKVNSIKAKIENEFDTLCTGCNYCAGCPQHIKTNELMLAYNQYVLTDNSKAELRKYMNDVWRYTEEVKFDCKKCGMCERKCTQHLPIIKRIEKINEFADEYLQYVKPKLMKLFSIEEGGKMGIYAAGPFAKRLLGMYQSLVGSIDFPLYFFDSNPNKWGKESVLSGYVVNDPSKIKELGITKVIIASEAFYKEIYTAIKYLEDDGVEICGVDIR
;
A
#
# COMPACT_ATOMS: atom_id res chain seq x y z
N MET A 1 30.38 7.81 -5.32
CA MET A 1 29.35 7.29 -6.23
C MET A 1 29.99 6.49 -7.35
N ILE A 2 29.65 5.20 -7.48
CA ILE A 2 30.02 4.37 -8.62
C ILE A 2 29.04 4.58 -9.79
N TYR A 3 29.55 4.40 -11.01
CA TYR A 3 28.78 4.54 -12.23
C TYR A 3 28.86 3.27 -13.07
N LYS A 4 27.78 2.96 -13.80
CA LYS A 4 27.61 1.74 -14.59
C LYS A 4 27.08 2.07 -15.97
N ASN A 5 27.39 1.24 -16.96
CA ASN A 5 26.77 1.33 -18.28
C ASN A 5 25.28 1.01 -18.18
N PHE A 6 24.45 1.78 -18.88
CA PHE A 6 23.03 1.50 -19.04
C PHE A 6 22.82 0.52 -20.21
N GLY A 7 23.10 -0.76 -19.96
CA GLY A 7 23.08 -1.78 -21.01
C GLY A 7 24.08 -1.47 -22.12
N LYS A 8 23.62 -1.50 -23.37
CA LYS A 8 24.42 -1.21 -24.58
C LYS A 8 24.15 0.17 -25.18
N THR A 9 23.47 1.06 -24.45
CA THR A 9 23.07 2.39 -24.95
C THR A 9 24.27 3.34 -25.16
N GLY A 10 25.37 3.09 -24.44
CA GLY A 10 26.50 4.01 -24.37
C GLY A 10 26.41 4.98 -23.17
N GLU A 11 25.25 5.05 -22.52
CA GLU A 11 25.05 5.92 -21.37
C GLU A 11 25.69 5.37 -20.09
N ILE A 12 26.25 6.27 -19.30
CA ILE A 12 26.86 5.96 -18.00
C ILE A 12 26.01 6.60 -16.90
N VAL A 13 25.45 5.76 -16.03
CA VAL A 13 24.49 6.15 -14.99
C VAL A 13 25.04 5.85 -13.60
N SER A 14 24.68 6.66 -12.61
CA SER A 14 24.97 6.40 -11.20
C SER A 14 24.25 5.11 -10.78
N ALA A 15 24.96 4.24 -10.04
CA ALA A 15 24.37 2.97 -9.61
C ALA A 15 23.20 3.14 -8.63
N LEU A 16 23.12 4.28 -7.95
CA LEU A 16 21.94 4.79 -7.27
C LEU A 16 21.32 5.92 -8.11
N GLY A 17 20.06 5.77 -8.48
CA GLY A 17 19.25 6.80 -9.11
C GLY A 17 18.17 7.31 -8.15
N MET A 18 17.61 8.48 -8.44
CA MET A 18 16.54 9.05 -7.65
C MET A 18 15.19 8.88 -8.34
N GLY A 19 14.24 8.24 -7.64
CA GLY A 19 12.85 8.18 -8.05
C GLY A 19 12.05 9.36 -7.50
N VAL A 20 11.66 10.31 -8.35
CA VAL A 20 10.91 11.52 -7.99
C VAL A 20 9.42 11.20 -7.85
N SER A 21 9.07 10.41 -6.82
CA SER A 21 7.70 9.87 -6.65
C SER A 21 7.15 9.98 -5.22
N ARG A 22 7.97 10.40 -4.26
CA ARG A 22 7.68 10.29 -2.82
C ARG A 22 7.32 11.60 -2.13
N PHE A 23 7.35 12.72 -2.84
CA PHE A 23 6.88 13.99 -2.30
C PHE A 23 5.36 13.95 -2.10
N SER A 24 4.90 14.51 -0.97
CA SER A 24 3.50 14.49 -0.60
C SER A 24 2.66 15.30 -1.61
N PRO A 25 1.64 14.70 -2.25
CA PRO A 25 0.77 15.41 -3.18
C PRO A 25 0.11 16.66 -2.56
N THR A 26 -0.28 16.60 -1.29
CA THR A 26 -0.92 17.72 -0.59
C THR A 26 0.05 18.84 -0.30
N GLU A 27 1.31 18.54 0.02
CA GLU A 27 2.33 19.58 0.21
C GLU A 27 2.73 20.21 -1.12
N CYS A 28 2.76 19.45 -2.21
CA CYS A 28 3.09 19.97 -3.54
C CYS A 28 2.10 21.04 -4.05
N GLU A 29 0.89 21.14 -3.49
CA GLU A 29 -0.03 22.25 -3.80
C GLU A 29 0.57 23.62 -3.44
N ASN A 30 1.44 23.67 -2.42
CA ASN A 30 2.18 24.86 -2.04
C ASN A 30 3.42 25.06 -2.95
N PRO A 31 3.52 26.18 -3.71
CA PRO A 31 4.70 26.48 -4.54
C PRO A 31 6.03 26.46 -3.78
N LYS A 32 6.06 26.98 -2.55
CA LYS A 32 7.29 27.01 -1.73
C LYS A 32 7.76 25.59 -1.39
N LYS A 33 6.82 24.67 -1.14
CA LYS A 33 7.15 23.25 -0.90
C LYS A 33 7.73 22.59 -2.14
N ARG A 34 7.24 22.94 -3.34
CA ARG A 34 7.83 22.45 -4.60
C ARG A 34 9.28 22.91 -4.77
N GLU A 35 9.60 24.15 -4.41
CA GLU A 35 10.98 24.66 -4.41
C GLU A 35 11.85 23.91 -3.39
N GLU A 36 11.36 23.68 -2.17
CA GLU A 36 12.06 22.88 -1.15
C GLU A 36 12.34 21.45 -1.66
N PHE A 37 11.37 20.81 -2.30
CA PHE A 37 11.54 19.48 -2.89
C PHE A 37 12.52 19.49 -4.08
N ALA A 38 12.56 20.55 -4.87
CA ALA A 38 13.56 20.71 -5.91
C ALA A 38 14.99 20.78 -5.33
N GLN A 39 15.17 21.43 -4.17
CA GLN A 39 16.47 21.46 -3.48
C GLN A 39 16.92 20.07 -3.00
N VAL A 40 15.98 19.19 -2.61
CA VAL A 40 16.31 17.79 -2.29
C VAL A 40 16.87 17.08 -3.54
N ILE A 41 16.30 17.31 -4.72
CA ILE A 41 16.81 16.74 -5.97
C ILE A 41 18.18 17.31 -6.35
N VAL A 42 18.38 18.63 -6.18
CA VAL A 42 19.69 19.27 -6.39
C VAL A 42 20.74 18.64 -5.47
N SER A 43 20.42 18.43 -4.20
CA SER A 43 21.32 17.77 -3.26
C SER A 43 21.64 16.34 -3.66
N ALA A 44 20.68 15.57 -4.18
CA ALA A 44 20.94 14.23 -4.71
C ALA A 44 21.96 14.27 -5.86
N TYR A 45 21.85 15.26 -6.76
CA TYR A 45 22.83 15.51 -7.82
C TYR A 45 24.22 15.86 -7.25
N GLU A 46 24.29 16.72 -6.24
CA GLU A 46 25.56 17.09 -5.58
C GLU A 46 26.27 15.89 -4.92
N HIS A 47 25.51 14.85 -4.53
CA HIS A 47 26.03 13.57 -4.03
C HIS A 47 26.36 12.55 -5.14
N GLY A 48 26.40 13.00 -6.41
CA GLY A 48 26.83 12.21 -7.56
C GLY A 48 25.72 11.42 -8.26
N ILE A 49 24.44 11.61 -7.90
CA ILE A 49 23.35 10.97 -8.64
C ILE A 49 23.16 11.70 -9.98
N ASN A 50 23.20 10.95 -11.08
CA ASN A 50 22.97 11.50 -12.42
C ASN A 50 21.77 10.87 -13.15
N TYR A 51 21.03 9.94 -12.52
CA TYR A 51 19.84 9.30 -13.12
C TYR A 51 18.59 9.65 -12.30
N PHE A 52 17.62 10.32 -12.94
CA PHE A 52 16.39 10.79 -12.31
C PHE A 52 15.16 10.21 -13.01
N ASP A 53 14.38 9.40 -12.29
CA ASP A 53 13.12 8.82 -12.78
C ASP A 53 11.91 9.59 -12.27
N VAL A 54 11.05 10.03 -13.20
CA VAL A 54 9.82 10.75 -12.90
C VAL A 54 8.66 10.25 -13.75
N ALA A 55 7.42 10.58 -13.38
CA ALA A 55 6.25 10.31 -14.21
C ALA A 55 5.22 11.43 -14.11
N PRO A 56 4.36 11.61 -15.12
CA PRO A 56 3.35 12.67 -15.16
C PRO A 56 2.42 12.71 -13.95
N THR A 57 1.98 11.55 -13.45
CA THR A 57 0.97 11.47 -12.36
C THR A 57 1.58 11.51 -10.96
N TYR A 58 2.91 11.48 -10.83
CA TYR A 58 3.57 11.42 -9.54
C TYR A 58 3.39 12.72 -8.74
N CYS A 59 3.36 12.58 -7.41
CA CYS A 59 3.23 13.69 -6.47
C CYS A 59 2.04 14.63 -6.78
N GLY A 60 0.90 14.07 -7.21
CA GLY A 60 -0.28 14.87 -7.57
C GLY A 60 -0.12 15.69 -8.86
N TRP A 61 0.61 15.15 -9.85
CA TRP A 61 0.94 15.80 -11.13
C TRP A 61 2.04 16.88 -11.09
N TRP A 62 2.70 17.05 -9.94
CA TRP A 62 3.75 18.05 -9.73
C TRP A 62 5.17 17.53 -9.95
N ALA A 63 5.39 16.21 -9.97
CA ALA A 63 6.75 15.65 -9.93
C ALA A 63 7.64 16.10 -11.11
N GLU A 64 7.11 16.15 -12.33
CA GLU A 64 7.86 16.63 -13.50
C GLU A 64 8.22 18.12 -13.39
N GLU A 65 7.34 18.92 -12.79
CA GLU A 65 7.60 20.35 -12.58
C GLU A 65 8.66 20.56 -11.48
N ILE A 66 8.59 19.79 -10.39
CA ILE A 66 9.59 19.81 -9.32
C ILE A 66 10.97 19.41 -9.87
N LEU A 67 11.03 18.35 -10.68
CA LEU A 67 12.28 17.96 -11.34
C LEU A 67 12.75 19.07 -12.28
N GLY A 68 11.87 19.69 -13.07
CA GLY A 68 12.21 20.82 -13.93
C GLY A 68 12.77 22.04 -13.17
N MET A 69 12.27 22.32 -11.97
CA MET A 69 12.84 23.36 -11.09
C MET A 69 14.27 23.01 -10.63
N ALA A 70 14.54 21.74 -10.35
CA ALA A 70 15.87 21.26 -9.96
C ALA A 70 16.86 21.28 -11.14
N LEU A 71 16.42 20.85 -12.33
CA LEU A 71 17.25 20.80 -13.54
C LEU A 71 17.81 22.18 -13.93
N LYS A 72 17.08 23.27 -13.66
CA LYS A 72 17.57 24.65 -13.88
C LYS A 72 18.77 25.04 -13.02
N GLN A 73 19.00 24.30 -11.93
CA GLN A 73 20.08 24.55 -10.97
C GLN A 73 21.24 23.55 -11.12
N ILE A 74 21.05 22.51 -11.92
CA ILE A 74 22.06 21.48 -12.19
C ILE A 74 22.94 21.94 -13.35
N ASN A 75 24.25 22.01 -13.10
CA ASN A 75 25.24 22.49 -14.08
C ASN A 75 25.96 21.37 -14.87
N GLY A 76 25.49 20.12 -14.76
CA GLY A 76 26.11 18.95 -15.38
C GLY A 76 25.13 18.07 -16.14
N GLN A 77 25.66 17.06 -16.83
CA GLN A 77 24.85 16.11 -17.58
C GLN A 77 24.13 15.16 -16.63
N VAL A 78 22.82 15.04 -16.82
CA VAL A 78 21.95 14.10 -16.10
C VAL A 78 21.02 13.39 -17.07
N HIS A 79 20.62 12.19 -16.68
CA HIS A 79 19.71 11.32 -17.40
C HIS A 79 18.32 11.44 -16.81
N VAL A 80 17.45 12.16 -17.51
CA VAL A 80 16.04 12.28 -17.12
C VAL A 80 15.25 11.20 -17.84
N THR A 81 14.45 10.46 -17.06
CA THR A 81 13.45 9.55 -17.62
C THR A 81 12.03 9.93 -17.22
N THR A 82 11.14 9.93 -18.21
CA THR A 82 9.69 10.05 -18.02
C THR A 82 8.96 8.96 -18.80
N LYS A 83 7.63 8.93 -18.72
CA LYS A 83 6.86 7.75 -19.09
C LYS A 83 5.40 8.06 -19.39
N SER A 84 4.74 7.17 -20.13
CA SER A 84 3.30 7.24 -20.43
C SER A 84 2.66 5.87 -20.44
N SER A 85 1.40 5.76 -20.00
CA SER A 85 0.71 4.47 -19.92
C SER A 85 -0.19 4.27 -21.12
N SER A 86 -0.15 3.08 -21.73
CA SER A 86 -1.08 2.68 -22.80
C SER A 86 -2.55 2.73 -22.38
N THR A 87 -2.85 2.71 -21.08
CA THR A 87 -4.23 2.85 -20.57
C THR A 87 -4.75 4.29 -20.66
N GLN A 88 -3.86 5.28 -20.60
CA GLN A 88 -4.21 6.71 -20.66
C GLN A 88 -3.93 7.29 -22.05
N ASP A 89 -2.84 6.85 -22.66
CA ASP A 89 -2.31 7.35 -23.92
C ASP A 89 -2.20 6.17 -24.93
N PRO A 90 -3.33 5.58 -25.40
CA PRO A 90 -3.36 4.28 -26.11
C PRO A 90 -2.92 4.33 -27.58
N THR A 91 -2.54 5.48 -28.11
CA THR A 91 -2.22 5.70 -29.53
C THR A 91 -0.92 6.47 -29.67
N ALA A 92 -0.27 6.38 -30.84
CA ALA A 92 0.93 7.13 -31.17
C ALA A 92 0.76 8.65 -30.90
N ASP A 93 -0.37 9.23 -31.34
CA ASP A 93 -0.65 10.65 -31.16
C ASP A 93 -0.89 11.03 -29.69
N ALA A 94 -1.50 10.13 -28.90
CA ALA A 94 -1.71 10.37 -27.48
C ALA A 94 -0.37 10.35 -26.72
N LEU A 95 0.50 9.39 -27.02
CA LEU A 95 1.86 9.36 -26.46
C LEU A 95 2.65 10.61 -26.86
N ARG A 96 2.53 11.06 -28.11
CA ARG A 96 3.17 12.30 -28.57
C ARG A 96 2.74 13.51 -27.75
N ARG A 97 1.43 13.73 -27.59
CA ARG A 97 0.91 14.84 -26.76
C ARG A 97 1.38 14.73 -25.30
N ARG A 98 1.48 13.51 -24.78
CA ARG A 98 2.02 13.27 -23.44
C ARG A 98 3.47 13.69 -23.33
N LEU A 99 4.33 13.23 -24.25
CA LEU A 99 5.74 13.58 -24.29
C LEU A 99 5.95 15.10 -24.34
N GLU A 100 5.27 15.80 -25.24
CA GLU A 100 5.38 17.26 -25.37
C GLU A 100 4.99 17.99 -24.07
N THR A 101 3.96 17.49 -23.39
CA THR A 101 3.55 18.01 -22.08
C THR A 101 4.64 17.78 -21.03
N SER A 102 5.22 16.58 -21.00
CA SER A 102 6.31 16.22 -20.08
C SER A 102 7.56 17.06 -20.33
N LEU A 103 8.01 17.21 -21.58
CA LEU A 103 9.15 18.05 -21.98
C LEU A 103 8.95 19.49 -21.52
N LYS A 104 7.76 20.04 -21.74
CA LYS A 104 7.40 21.40 -21.27
C LYS A 104 7.46 21.54 -19.76
N LYS A 105 6.94 20.58 -19.01
CA LYS A 105 6.95 20.60 -17.53
C LYS A 105 8.37 20.47 -16.96
N LEU A 106 9.16 19.58 -17.55
CA LEU A 106 10.57 19.37 -17.21
C LEU A 106 11.44 20.55 -17.63
N GLY A 107 11.04 21.31 -18.65
CA GLY A 107 11.83 22.40 -19.21
C GLY A 107 13.07 21.90 -19.95
N VAL A 108 12.95 20.77 -20.66
CA VAL A 108 14.03 20.15 -21.44
C VAL A 108 13.58 19.91 -22.88
N ASP A 109 14.52 19.94 -23.82
CA ASP A 109 14.24 19.69 -25.24
C ASP A 109 14.08 18.20 -25.57
N LYS A 110 14.71 17.34 -24.77
CA LYS A 110 14.68 15.88 -24.91
C LYS A 110 14.81 15.17 -23.57
N VAL A 111 14.44 13.90 -23.54
CA VAL A 111 14.69 13.00 -22.40
C VAL A 111 15.64 11.87 -22.79
N ALA A 112 16.47 11.44 -21.86
CA ALA A 112 17.40 10.33 -22.07
C ALA A 112 16.65 9.01 -22.28
N PHE A 113 15.64 8.74 -21.44
CA PHE A 113 14.84 7.52 -21.56
C PHE A 113 13.34 7.82 -21.50
N TYR A 114 12.57 7.30 -22.45
CA TYR A 114 11.11 7.36 -22.41
C TYR A 114 10.53 5.95 -22.26
N ASN A 115 9.81 5.73 -21.16
CA ASN A 115 9.31 4.41 -20.80
C ASN A 115 7.83 4.21 -21.15
N MET A 116 7.52 3.10 -21.82
CA MET A 116 6.16 2.56 -21.91
C MET A 116 5.73 2.08 -20.51
N TRP A 117 4.83 2.81 -19.85
CA TRP A 117 4.63 2.74 -18.42
C TRP A 117 3.66 1.64 -17.98
N GLY A 118 4.11 0.83 -17.03
CA GLY A 118 3.25 0.04 -16.16
C GLY A 118 2.59 -1.12 -16.89
N ILE A 119 3.34 -1.81 -17.75
CA ILE A 119 2.88 -3.03 -18.42
C ILE A 119 2.68 -4.12 -17.36
N LEU A 120 1.44 -4.55 -17.16
CA LEU A 120 1.06 -5.51 -16.12
C LEU A 120 1.15 -6.97 -16.59
N ASN A 121 0.96 -7.20 -17.89
CA ASN A 121 0.96 -8.52 -18.50
C ASN A 121 1.29 -8.42 -20.00
N TYR A 122 1.44 -9.56 -20.65
CA TYR A 122 1.80 -9.63 -22.07
C TYR A 122 0.74 -9.04 -23.02
N ASP A 123 -0.56 -9.12 -22.70
CA ASP A 123 -1.61 -8.54 -23.55
C ASP A 123 -1.50 -7.01 -23.59
N GLN A 124 -1.24 -6.38 -22.44
CA GLN A 124 -1.00 -4.94 -22.39
C GLN A 124 0.26 -4.52 -23.14
N TYR A 125 1.26 -5.41 -23.22
CA TYR A 125 2.43 -5.19 -24.07
C TYR A 125 2.04 -5.21 -25.56
N LEU A 126 1.20 -6.15 -26.00
CA LEU A 126 0.71 -6.18 -27.38
C LEU A 126 -0.08 -4.89 -27.72
N ASP A 127 -0.82 -4.34 -26.77
CA ASP A 127 -1.47 -3.02 -26.93
C ASP A 127 -0.48 -1.86 -27.11
N VAL A 128 0.73 -1.97 -26.55
CA VAL A 128 1.79 -0.95 -26.70
C VAL A 128 2.39 -0.98 -28.11
N ILE A 129 2.60 -2.17 -28.67
CA ILE A 129 3.34 -2.36 -29.93
C ILE A 129 2.45 -2.58 -31.17
N LYS A 130 1.12 -2.64 -31.00
CA LYS A 130 0.20 -2.78 -32.14
C LYS A 130 0.35 -1.60 -33.12
N PRO A 131 -0.02 -1.77 -34.40
CA PRO A 131 -0.02 -0.68 -35.37
C PRO A 131 -0.82 0.55 -34.88
N GLY A 132 -0.24 1.74 -35.01
CA GLY A 132 -0.79 2.99 -34.47
C GLY A 132 -0.71 3.12 -32.94
N GLY A 133 -0.09 2.16 -32.26
CA GLY A 133 0.08 2.13 -30.82
C GLY A 133 1.14 3.10 -30.30
N PRO A 134 1.27 3.21 -28.96
CA PRO A 134 2.21 4.12 -28.31
C PRO A 134 3.67 3.95 -28.79
N TYR A 135 4.13 2.72 -29.03
CA TYR A 135 5.51 2.47 -29.45
C TYR A 135 5.89 3.21 -30.74
N GLU A 136 5.01 3.24 -31.75
CA GLU A 136 5.25 3.98 -32.99
C GLU A 136 5.37 5.50 -32.75
N GLY A 137 4.62 6.04 -31.79
CA GLY A 137 4.74 7.45 -31.39
C GLY A 137 6.10 7.76 -30.77
N ALA A 138 6.62 6.85 -29.94
CA ALA A 138 7.95 7.00 -29.35
C ALA A 138 9.07 6.84 -30.38
N LEU A 139 8.92 5.93 -31.36
CA LEU A 139 9.87 5.79 -32.47
C LEU A 139 9.99 7.10 -33.27
N LYS A 140 8.86 7.69 -33.67
CA LYS A 140 8.86 8.99 -34.38
C LYS A 140 9.50 10.09 -33.54
N ALA A 141 9.16 10.17 -32.25
CA ALA A 141 9.77 11.15 -31.35
C ALA A 141 11.28 10.94 -31.15
N LYS A 142 11.77 9.69 -31.21
CA LYS A 142 13.19 9.38 -31.21
C LYS A 142 13.88 9.82 -32.50
N GLU A 143 13.27 9.58 -33.67
CA GLU A 143 13.76 10.08 -34.97
C GLU A 143 13.86 11.61 -35.01
N GLU A 144 12.93 12.30 -34.34
CA GLU A 144 12.92 13.76 -34.18
C GLU A 144 13.87 14.29 -33.09
N GLY A 145 14.56 13.41 -32.35
CA GLY A 145 15.53 13.79 -31.33
C GLY A 145 14.95 14.20 -29.98
N LEU A 146 13.65 14.00 -29.74
CA LEU A 146 12.97 14.29 -28.47
C LEU A 146 13.17 13.19 -27.40
N ILE A 147 13.52 11.99 -27.85
CA ILE A 147 13.81 10.82 -27.02
C ILE A 147 15.15 10.25 -27.46
N GLU A 148 16.09 9.98 -26.54
CA GLU A 148 17.35 9.31 -26.89
C GLU A 148 17.18 7.78 -26.91
N HIS A 149 16.57 7.22 -25.87
CA HIS A 149 16.37 5.77 -25.74
C HIS A 149 14.92 5.42 -25.39
N ILE A 150 14.40 4.37 -26.02
CA ILE A 150 13.04 3.88 -25.75
C ILE A 150 13.13 2.70 -24.79
N GLY A 151 12.42 2.79 -23.68
CA GLY A 151 12.32 1.74 -22.68
C GLY A 151 10.89 1.34 -22.38
N PHE A 152 10.75 0.39 -21.46
CA PHE A 152 9.46 0.05 -20.87
C PHE A 152 9.58 -0.16 -19.37
N SER A 153 8.48 0.07 -18.66
CA SER A 153 8.35 -0.29 -17.25
C SER A 153 7.29 -1.37 -17.08
N ALA A 154 7.59 -2.39 -16.28
CA ALA A 154 6.74 -3.57 -16.17
C ALA A 154 6.58 -4.12 -14.74
N HIS A 155 5.40 -4.71 -14.52
CA HIS A 155 5.06 -5.57 -13.39
C HIS A 155 4.71 -7.01 -13.84
N CYS A 156 5.06 -7.37 -15.07
CA CYS A 156 4.92 -8.71 -15.64
C CYS A 156 5.78 -9.76 -14.93
N THR A 157 5.42 -11.03 -15.04
CA THR A 157 6.24 -12.17 -14.61
C THR A 157 7.58 -12.25 -15.37
N GLY A 158 8.52 -13.05 -14.87
CA GLY A 158 9.82 -13.25 -15.51
C GLY A 158 9.71 -13.85 -16.90
N GLU A 159 8.76 -14.77 -17.12
CA GLU A 159 8.45 -15.40 -18.39
C GLU A 159 7.90 -14.41 -19.41
N GLU A 160 6.97 -13.55 -18.98
CA GLU A 160 6.43 -12.50 -19.84
C GLU A 160 7.51 -11.46 -20.18
N LEU A 161 8.37 -11.09 -19.22
CA LEU A 161 9.50 -10.20 -19.48
C LEU A 161 10.48 -10.79 -20.50
N GLU A 162 10.84 -12.07 -20.37
CA GLU A 162 11.68 -12.76 -21.35
C GLU A 162 11.07 -12.69 -22.75
N ARG A 163 9.76 -12.97 -22.87
CA ARG A 163 9.02 -12.88 -24.13
C ARG A 163 8.95 -11.47 -24.70
N ILE A 164 8.75 -10.44 -23.87
CA ILE A 164 8.78 -9.02 -24.31
C ILE A 164 10.15 -8.68 -24.89
N LEU A 165 11.23 -9.15 -24.26
CA LEU A 165 12.59 -8.86 -24.69
C LEU A 165 12.99 -9.59 -25.98
N GLU A 166 12.26 -10.64 -26.40
CA GLU A 166 12.52 -11.35 -27.67
C GLU A 166 12.36 -10.44 -28.90
N ASP A 167 11.44 -9.47 -28.84
CA ASP A 167 11.12 -8.58 -29.97
C ASP A 167 12.23 -7.54 -30.24
N ASN A 168 13.17 -7.35 -29.31
CA ASN A 168 14.31 -6.40 -29.42
C ASN A 168 13.91 -4.94 -29.73
N LEU A 169 12.76 -4.51 -29.21
CA LEU A 169 12.21 -3.18 -29.46
C LEU A 169 12.71 -2.09 -28.50
N PHE A 170 13.23 -2.48 -27.34
CA PHE A 170 13.58 -1.56 -26.25
C PHE A 170 15.06 -1.64 -25.90
N GLU A 171 15.57 -0.51 -25.42
CA GLU A 171 16.97 -0.34 -24.98
C GLU A 171 17.08 -0.35 -23.44
N GLY A 172 15.99 -0.03 -22.76
CA GLY A 172 15.90 0.06 -21.30
C GLY A 172 14.69 -0.65 -20.73
N MET A 173 14.81 -1.12 -19.50
CA MET A 173 13.73 -1.73 -18.73
C MET A 173 13.72 -1.21 -17.30
N THR A 174 12.56 -0.75 -16.82
CA THR A 174 12.33 -0.36 -15.43
C THR A 174 11.41 -1.35 -14.72
N ILE A 175 11.94 -2.18 -13.83
CA ILE A 175 11.13 -3.22 -13.15
C ILE A 175 11.22 -3.15 -11.62
N GLY A 176 10.18 -3.67 -10.96
CA GLY A 176 10.21 -3.89 -9.51
C GLY A 176 10.99 -5.15 -9.17
N TYR A 177 12.14 -5.03 -8.50
CA TYR A 177 12.97 -6.15 -8.07
C TYR A 177 13.61 -5.84 -6.71
N ASN A 178 13.53 -6.78 -5.76
CA ASN A 178 14.08 -6.63 -4.42
C ASN A 178 14.16 -8.01 -3.71
N ALA A 179 14.67 -8.01 -2.48
CA ALA A 179 14.84 -9.22 -1.68
C ALA A 179 13.55 -10.03 -1.46
N ILE A 180 12.36 -9.42 -1.54
CA ILE A 180 11.08 -10.10 -1.27
C ILE A 180 10.44 -10.66 -2.55
N ASN A 181 10.53 -9.92 -3.67
CA ASN A 181 9.81 -10.27 -4.91
C ASN A 181 10.70 -10.75 -6.07
N PHE A 182 12.02 -10.92 -5.86
CA PHE A 182 12.97 -11.32 -6.90
C PHE A 182 12.48 -12.52 -7.73
N LYS A 183 11.87 -13.52 -7.08
CA LYS A 183 11.42 -14.77 -7.70
C LYS A 183 10.44 -14.57 -8.87
N PHE A 184 9.67 -13.48 -8.84
CA PHE A 184 8.70 -13.19 -9.89
C PHE A 184 9.30 -12.52 -11.13
N ARG A 185 10.59 -12.17 -11.10
CA ARG A 185 11.26 -11.33 -12.11
C ARG A 185 12.63 -11.85 -12.52
N GLU A 186 13.21 -12.79 -11.78
CA GLU A 186 14.56 -13.32 -12.00
C GLU A 186 14.81 -13.73 -13.46
N LYS A 187 13.88 -14.49 -14.06
CA LYS A 187 14.02 -14.92 -15.46
C LYS A 187 14.13 -13.74 -16.44
N GLY A 188 13.33 -12.69 -16.22
CA GLY A 188 13.37 -11.45 -16.99
C GLY A 188 14.68 -10.68 -16.79
N MET A 189 15.22 -10.65 -15.57
CA MET A 189 16.51 -10.04 -15.26
C MET A 189 17.67 -10.74 -15.97
N ILE A 190 17.66 -12.08 -16.01
CA ILE A 190 18.65 -12.88 -16.74
C ILE A 190 18.54 -12.62 -18.25
N ALA A 191 17.32 -12.57 -18.79
CA ALA A 191 17.09 -12.26 -20.20
C ALA A 191 17.59 -10.86 -20.58
N ALA A 192 17.33 -9.86 -19.74
CA ALA A 192 17.81 -8.49 -19.92
C ALA A 192 19.35 -8.42 -19.96
N GLN A 193 20.02 -9.11 -19.04
CA GLN A 193 21.48 -9.20 -19.02
C GLN A 193 22.03 -9.80 -20.32
N LYS A 194 21.50 -10.95 -20.77
CA LYS A 194 21.95 -11.64 -21.99
C LYS A 194 21.81 -10.76 -23.23
N LYS A 195 20.73 -9.97 -23.31
CA LYS A 195 20.48 -9.06 -24.43
C LYS A 195 21.25 -7.74 -24.31
N GLY A 196 21.73 -7.38 -23.12
CA GLY A 196 22.41 -6.11 -22.86
C GLY A 196 21.45 -4.93 -22.76
N ILE A 197 20.26 -5.18 -22.23
CA ILE A 197 19.25 -4.16 -21.91
C ILE A 197 19.70 -3.43 -20.65
N GLY A 198 19.58 -2.09 -20.64
CA GLY A 198 19.83 -1.33 -19.43
C GLY A 198 18.70 -1.50 -18.43
N VAL A 199 19.01 -1.81 -17.17
CA VAL A 199 18.00 -2.08 -16.15
C VAL A 199 18.04 -1.03 -15.05
N SER A 200 16.92 -0.34 -14.87
CA SER A 200 16.63 0.46 -13.68
C SER A 200 15.68 -0.31 -12.77
N VAL A 201 15.97 -0.38 -11.48
CA VAL A 201 15.14 -1.11 -10.53
C VAL A 201 14.34 -0.16 -9.65
N MET A 202 13.01 -0.25 -9.71
CA MET A 202 12.10 0.43 -8.79
C MET A 202 11.72 -0.45 -7.59
N ASN A 203 11.19 0.17 -6.54
CA ASN A 203 10.79 -0.50 -5.29
C ASN A 203 11.88 -1.39 -4.65
N PRO A 204 13.16 -0.98 -4.60
CA PRO A 204 14.22 -1.80 -3.99
C PRO A 204 13.99 -2.02 -2.49
N LEU A 205 13.32 -1.08 -1.80
CA LEU A 205 13.01 -1.13 -0.38
C LEU A 205 11.59 -1.67 -0.07
N TYR A 206 10.93 -2.25 -1.07
CA TYR A 206 9.55 -2.77 -0.93
C TYR A 206 8.52 -1.72 -0.45
N GLY A 207 8.63 -0.48 -0.93
CA GLY A 207 7.77 0.62 -0.49
C GLY A 207 8.05 1.10 0.96
N GLY A 208 9.23 0.79 1.50
CA GLY A 208 9.63 1.13 2.88
C GLY A 208 9.37 0.01 3.89
N VAL A 209 8.68 -1.07 3.49
CA VAL A 209 8.36 -2.18 4.39
C VAL A 209 9.62 -2.84 4.96
N ILE A 210 10.67 -3.02 4.15
CA ILE A 210 11.91 -3.65 4.61
C ILE A 210 12.58 -2.84 5.73
N PRO A 211 12.98 -1.56 5.51
CA PRO A 211 13.68 -0.80 6.54
C PRO A 211 12.84 -0.53 7.79
N CYS A 212 11.51 -0.44 7.68
CA CYS A 212 10.63 -0.24 8.84
C CYS A 212 10.43 -1.49 9.71
N ASN A 213 10.89 -2.67 9.30
CA ASN A 213 10.67 -3.94 10.01
C ASN A 213 11.98 -4.69 10.29
N PRO A 214 12.93 -4.10 11.04
CA PRO A 214 14.26 -4.67 11.20
C PRO A 214 14.27 -6.05 11.83
N LYS A 215 13.42 -6.30 12.84
CA LYS A 215 13.30 -7.63 13.47
C LYS A 215 13.02 -8.76 12.47
N LYS A 216 12.33 -8.45 11.36
CA LYS A 216 11.95 -9.43 10.36
C LYS A 216 12.98 -9.54 9.24
N PHE A 217 13.66 -8.44 8.88
CA PHE A 217 14.49 -8.36 7.68
C PHE A 217 15.99 -8.17 7.92
N ASP A 218 16.47 -8.12 9.16
CA ASP A 218 17.89 -7.91 9.49
C ASP A 218 18.83 -8.91 8.79
N PHE A 219 18.33 -10.12 8.50
CA PHE A 219 19.06 -11.15 7.75
C PHE A 219 19.49 -10.74 6.33
N ILE A 220 18.94 -9.66 5.76
CA ILE A 220 19.37 -9.10 4.47
C ILE A 220 20.74 -8.44 4.60
N LYS A 221 21.05 -7.85 5.75
CA LYS A 221 22.35 -7.21 6.00
C LYS A 221 23.49 -8.19 5.79
N ASN A 222 24.53 -7.73 5.12
CA ASN A 222 25.76 -8.49 5.00
C ASN A 222 26.73 -8.14 6.15
N GLU A 223 26.66 -6.92 6.66
CA GLU A 223 27.49 -6.40 7.75
C GLU A 223 26.62 -5.69 8.78
N ASP A 224 26.98 -5.78 10.07
CA ASP A 224 26.21 -5.19 11.17
C ASP A 224 26.15 -3.66 11.11
N SER A 225 27.16 -3.02 10.49
CA SER A 225 27.25 -1.58 10.29
C SER A 225 26.22 -1.04 9.29
N GLN A 226 25.69 -1.89 8.40
CA GLN A 226 24.75 -1.46 7.37
C GLN A 226 23.40 -1.11 7.98
N THR A 227 22.78 -0.05 7.48
CA THR A 227 21.33 0.11 7.65
C THR A 227 20.61 -0.90 6.74
N LEU A 228 19.34 -1.19 7.05
CA LEU A 228 18.56 -2.07 6.18
C LEU A 228 18.26 -1.47 4.82
N ALA A 229 18.17 -0.13 4.73
CA ALA A 229 18.03 0.55 3.47
C ALA A 229 19.27 0.30 2.59
N GLN A 230 20.47 0.53 3.14
CA GLN A 230 21.74 0.29 2.47
C GLN A 230 21.87 -1.16 2.01
N ALA A 231 21.68 -2.13 2.92
CA ALA A 231 21.78 -3.56 2.59
C ALA A 231 20.81 -3.97 1.46
N SER A 232 19.59 -3.43 1.47
CA SER A 232 18.58 -3.74 0.45
C SER A 232 18.91 -3.10 -0.91
N LEU A 233 19.40 -1.85 -0.91
CA LEU A 233 19.86 -1.17 -2.13
C LEU A 233 21.06 -1.90 -2.74
N LEU A 234 22.02 -2.29 -1.91
CA LEU A 234 23.19 -3.05 -2.32
C LEU A 234 22.82 -4.44 -2.85
N PHE A 235 21.88 -5.15 -2.21
CA PHE A 235 21.41 -6.46 -2.68
C PHE A 235 20.89 -6.38 -4.12
N VAL A 236 20.12 -5.33 -4.43
CA VAL A 236 19.61 -5.10 -5.79
C VAL A 236 20.74 -4.68 -6.73
N SER A 237 21.57 -3.71 -6.34
CA SER A 237 22.66 -3.18 -7.17
C SER A 237 23.71 -4.24 -7.52
N ALA A 238 23.91 -5.23 -6.66
CA ALA A 238 24.86 -6.33 -6.89
C ALA A 238 24.41 -7.29 -7.99
N HIS A 239 23.14 -7.27 -8.41
CA HIS A 239 22.69 -8.12 -9.51
C HIS A 239 23.34 -7.67 -10.84
N PRO A 240 23.98 -8.57 -11.60
CA PRO A 240 24.77 -8.20 -12.80
C PRO A 240 24.00 -7.46 -13.91
N ALA A 241 22.69 -7.68 -14.00
CA ALA A 241 21.83 -6.96 -14.95
C ALA A 241 21.56 -5.49 -14.57
N VAL A 242 21.76 -5.09 -13.31
CA VAL A 242 21.29 -3.81 -12.78
C VAL A 242 22.27 -2.68 -13.08
N SER A 243 21.81 -1.71 -13.87
CA SER A 243 22.52 -0.46 -14.17
C SER A 243 22.31 0.58 -13.07
N THR A 244 21.08 0.74 -12.59
CA THR A 244 20.76 1.70 -11.51
C THR A 244 19.62 1.23 -10.62
N VAL A 245 19.68 1.56 -9.34
CA VAL A 245 18.64 1.28 -8.34
C VAL A 245 17.96 2.58 -7.96
N LEU A 246 16.63 2.64 -8.02
CA LEU A 246 15.87 3.86 -7.77
C LEU A 246 15.44 3.95 -6.30
N SER A 247 15.98 4.91 -5.57
CA SER A 247 15.52 5.27 -4.22
C SER A 247 14.68 6.55 -4.27
N GLY A 248 13.51 6.52 -3.61
CA GLY A 248 12.66 7.69 -3.47
C GLY A 248 12.99 8.41 -2.17
N MET A 249 13.89 9.39 -2.25
CA MET A 249 14.41 10.14 -1.10
C MET A 249 13.72 11.49 -1.00
N THR A 250 13.43 11.92 0.22
CA THR A 250 12.67 13.15 0.54
C THR A 250 13.42 14.10 1.45
N THR A 251 14.53 13.66 2.04
CA THR A 251 15.37 14.45 2.95
C THR A 251 16.85 14.29 2.63
N LEU A 252 17.67 15.26 3.06
CA LEU A 252 19.13 15.19 2.94
C LEU A 252 19.71 13.96 3.67
N GLY A 253 19.21 13.65 4.86
CA GLY A 253 19.69 12.48 5.62
C GLY A 253 19.47 11.15 4.89
N GLU A 254 18.34 10.99 4.19
CA GLU A 254 18.11 9.80 3.34
C GLU A 254 19.05 9.76 2.12
N ILE A 255 19.44 10.92 1.59
CA ILE A 255 20.41 11.02 0.50
C ILE A 255 21.79 10.59 1.00
N GLU A 256 22.26 11.16 2.11
CA GLU A 256 23.56 10.84 2.72
C GLU A 256 23.62 9.35 3.12
N GLU A 257 22.58 8.83 3.77
CA GLU A 257 22.48 7.42 4.16
C GLU A 257 22.60 6.51 2.93
N ASN A 258 21.79 6.76 1.90
CA ASN A 258 21.74 5.87 0.74
C ASN A 258 22.98 6.01 -0.14
N THR A 259 23.52 7.21 -0.33
CA THR A 259 24.67 7.44 -1.24
C THR A 259 25.99 6.94 -0.66
N SER A 260 26.16 6.98 0.67
CA SER A 260 27.37 6.50 1.35
C SER A 260 27.71 5.02 1.08
N CYS A 261 26.72 4.18 0.76
CA CYS A 261 26.98 2.77 0.42
C CYS A 261 27.33 2.52 -1.05
N PHE A 262 27.39 3.56 -1.89
CA PHE A 262 27.73 3.47 -3.32
C PHE A 262 29.07 4.14 -3.66
N GLU A 263 29.99 4.25 -2.71
CA GLU A 263 31.35 4.76 -2.97
C GLU A 263 32.22 3.76 -3.71
N GLU A 264 32.05 2.48 -3.40
CA GLU A 264 32.78 1.37 -4.00
C GLU A 264 31.84 0.29 -4.55
N ALA A 265 32.36 -0.54 -5.46
CA ALA A 265 31.59 -1.65 -5.99
C ALA A 265 31.36 -2.71 -4.89
N TYR A 266 30.10 -2.99 -4.59
CA TYR A 266 29.72 -3.99 -3.60
C TYR A 266 29.27 -5.29 -4.26
N SER A 267 29.60 -6.42 -3.64
CA SER A 267 29.11 -7.73 -4.07
C SER A 267 28.70 -8.58 -2.87
N PHE A 268 27.65 -9.35 -3.04
CA PHE A 268 27.25 -10.37 -2.08
C PHE A 268 27.90 -11.70 -2.47
N SER A 269 28.35 -12.48 -1.49
CA SER A 269 28.74 -13.87 -1.75
C SER A 269 27.53 -14.66 -2.28
N ALA A 270 27.78 -15.64 -3.14
CA ALA A 270 26.72 -16.51 -3.65
C ALA A 270 25.97 -17.22 -2.50
N GLU A 271 26.69 -17.60 -1.45
CA GLU A 271 26.11 -18.16 -0.22
C GLU A 271 25.14 -17.19 0.47
N LYS A 272 25.54 -15.91 0.61
CA LYS A 272 24.66 -14.89 1.21
C LYS A 272 23.42 -14.65 0.36
N VAL A 273 23.56 -14.51 -0.96
CA VAL A 273 22.40 -14.37 -1.86
C VAL A 273 21.46 -15.57 -1.72
N ASN A 274 22.00 -16.79 -1.76
CA ASN A 274 21.21 -18.01 -1.66
C ASN A 274 20.50 -18.13 -0.30
N SER A 275 21.15 -17.75 0.81
CA SER A 275 20.50 -17.77 2.13
C SER A 275 19.36 -16.75 2.24
N ILE A 276 19.52 -15.53 1.69
CA ILE A 276 18.43 -14.55 1.62
C ILE A 276 17.27 -15.12 0.79
N LYS A 277 17.55 -15.64 -0.40
CA LYS A 277 16.55 -16.22 -1.30
C LYS A 277 15.79 -17.37 -0.64
N ALA A 278 16.51 -18.33 -0.05
CA ALA A 278 15.92 -19.48 0.63
C ALA A 278 15.03 -19.08 1.82
N LYS A 279 15.48 -18.10 2.63
CA LYS A 279 14.68 -17.60 3.75
C LYS A 279 13.39 -16.95 3.27
N ILE A 280 13.45 -16.14 2.21
CA ILE A 280 12.27 -15.50 1.62
C ILE A 280 11.31 -16.53 1.00
N GLU A 281 11.82 -17.56 0.32
CA GLU A 281 10.98 -18.58 -0.29
C GLU A 281 10.29 -19.49 0.73
N ASN A 282 10.97 -19.85 1.81
CA ASN A 282 10.47 -20.79 2.81
C ASN A 282 9.65 -20.12 3.92
N GLU A 283 10.00 -18.89 4.31
CA GLU A 283 9.46 -18.27 5.53
C GLU A 283 8.55 -17.05 5.26
N PHE A 284 8.52 -16.51 4.03
CA PHE A 284 7.81 -15.26 3.75
C PHE A 284 6.64 -15.43 2.77
N ASP A 285 5.45 -15.10 3.26
CA ASP A 285 4.33 -14.74 2.40
C ASP A 285 4.59 -13.34 1.80
N THR A 286 4.40 -13.18 0.49
CA THR A 286 4.74 -11.94 -0.22
C THR A 286 3.93 -10.76 0.32
N LEU A 287 4.56 -9.64 0.65
CA LEU A 287 3.86 -8.52 1.28
C LEU A 287 3.20 -7.59 0.24
N CYS A 288 2.24 -6.79 0.65
CA CYS A 288 1.69 -5.69 -0.14
C CYS A 288 2.61 -4.47 -0.05
N THR A 289 2.85 -3.77 -1.17
CA THR A 289 3.60 -2.51 -1.22
C THR A 289 2.71 -1.27 -1.09
N GLY A 290 1.38 -1.42 -1.02
CA GLY A 290 0.44 -0.31 -0.92
C GLY A 290 0.20 0.48 -2.21
N CYS A 291 0.64 -0.02 -3.38
CA CYS A 291 0.56 0.69 -4.66
C CYS A 291 -0.86 0.98 -5.20
N ASN A 292 -1.89 0.33 -4.65
CA ASN A 292 -3.31 0.53 -4.96
C ASN A 292 -3.76 0.23 -6.42
N TYR A 293 -2.96 -0.47 -7.23
CA TYR A 293 -3.37 -0.90 -8.58
C TYR A 293 -4.61 -1.81 -8.58
N CYS A 294 -4.85 -2.54 -7.48
CA CYS A 294 -5.98 -3.45 -7.31
C CYS A 294 -7.32 -2.75 -7.01
N ALA A 295 -7.38 -1.41 -7.01
CA ALA A 295 -8.59 -0.65 -6.77
C ALA A 295 -9.71 -0.92 -7.81
N GLY A 296 -10.95 -0.55 -7.45
CA GLY A 296 -12.12 -0.68 -8.32
C GLY A 296 -12.87 -2.00 -8.18
N CYS A 297 -12.81 -2.67 -7.03
CA CYS A 297 -13.54 -3.92 -6.81
C CYS A 297 -15.05 -3.73 -7.07
N PRO A 298 -15.71 -4.61 -7.86
CA PRO A 298 -17.15 -4.51 -8.15
C PRO A 298 -18.03 -4.75 -6.92
N GLN A 299 -17.46 -5.22 -5.81
CA GLN A 299 -18.13 -5.36 -4.51
C GLN A 299 -17.71 -4.26 -3.54
N HIS A 300 -17.08 -3.20 -4.05
CA HIS A 300 -16.58 -2.06 -3.29
C HIS A 300 -15.59 -2.43 -2.17
N ILE A 301 -14.98 -3.63 -2.24
CA ILE A 301 -13.94 -4.05 -1.31
C ILE A 301 -12.68 -3.23 -1.55
N LYS A 302 -12.27 -2.48 -0.55
CA LYS A 302 -11.02 -1.71 -0.54
C LYS A 302 -9.82 -2.61 -0.34
N THR A 303 -9.46 -3.29 -1.41
CA THR A 303 -8.49 -4.39 -1.42
C THR A 303 -7.12 -3.96 -0.89
N ASN A 304 -6.66 -2.75 -1.21
CA ASN A 304 -5.37 -2.24 -0.74
C ASN A 304 -5.32 -2.11 0.79
N GLU A 305 -6.39 -1.61 1.42
CA GLU A 305 -6.48 -1.46 2.89
C GLU A 305 -6.38 -2.84 3.56
N LEU A 306 -7.12 -3.83 3.03
CA LEU A 306 -7.10 -5.20 3.55
C LEU A 306 -5.74 -5.87 3.38
N MET A 307 -5.06 -5.66 2.25
CA MET A 307 -3.74 -6.24 2.04
C MET A 307 -2.66 -5.56 2.91
N LEU A 308 -2.79 -4.25 3.20
CA LEU A 308 -1.92 -3.57 4.15
C LEU A 308 -2.17 -4.04 5.59
N ALA A 309 -3.42 -4.33 5.97
CA ALA A 309 -3.71 -4.99 7.23
C ALA A 309 -3.16 -6.42 7.29
N TYR A 310 -3.27 -7.17 6.19
CA TYR A 310 -2.70 -8.51 6.08
C TYR A 310 -1.17 -8.51 6.17
N ASN A 311 -0.50 -7.43 5.78
CA ASN A 311 0.94 -7.31 6.06
C ASN A 311 1.23 -7.37 7.55
N GLN A 312 0.42 -6.73 8.39
CA GLN A 312 0.64 -6.75 9.84
C GLN A 312 0.56 -8.17 10.38
N TYR A 313 -0.40 -8.97 9.89
CA TYR A 313 -0.48 -10.40 10.20
C TYR A 313 0.84 -11.13 9.87
N VAL A 314 1.35 -10.99 8.66
CA VAL A 314 2.59 -11.68 8.22
C VAL A 314 3.83 -11.16 8.96
N LEU A 315 3.92 -9.85 9.20
CA LEU A 315 5.05 -9.20 9.86
C LEU A 315 5.13 -9.52 11.36
N THR A 316 4.02 -9.89 11.98
CA THR A 316 3.91 -10.18 13.42
C THR A 316 3.62 -11.66 13.69
N ASP A 317 4.26 -12.53 12.90
CA ASP A 317 4.22 -13.98 13.05
C ASP A 317 2.79 -14.54 13.12
N ASN A 318 1.96 -14.09 12.18
CA ASN A 318 0.57 -14.49 12.03
C ASN A 318 -0.32 -14.08 13.22
N SER A 319 -0.04 -12.93 13.85
CA SER A 319 -0.89 -12.38 14.91
C SER A 319 -2.20 -11.81 14.34
N LYS A 320 -3.30 -12.52 14.64
CA LYS A 320 -4.66 -12.05 14.33
C LYS A 320 -5.00 -10.74 15.07
N ALA A 321 -4.42 -10.54 16.26
CA ALA A 321 -4.65 -9.35 17.07
C ALA A 321 -4.08 -8.09 16.40
N GLU A 322 -2.85 -8.16 15.86
CA GLU A 322 -2.23 -7.02 15.19
C GLU A 322 -2.92 -6.68 13.86
N LEU A 323 -3.38 -7.69 13.10
CA LEU A 323 -4.23 -7.47 11.94
C LEU A 323 -5.51 -6.72 12.31
N ARG A 324 -6.23 -7.19 13.34
CA ARG A 324 -7.49 -6.58 13.79
C ARG A 324 -7.29 -5.16 14.29
N LYS A 325 -6.25 -4.95 15.09
CA LYS A 325 -5.86 -3.63 15.59
C LYS A 325 -5.60 -2.66 14.44
N TYR A 326 -4.82 -3.06 13.45
CA TYR A 326 -4.54 -2.21 12.29
C TYR A 326 -5.80 -1.92 11.46
N MET A 327 -6.63 -2.94 11.22
CA MET A 327 -7.93 -2.77 10.57
C MET A 327 -8.83 -1.75 11.29
N ASN A 328 -8.85 -1.79 12.62
CA ASN A 328 -9.68 -0.90 13.44
C ASN A 328 -9.09 0.51 13.55
N ASP A 329 -7.82 0.64 13.90
CA ASP A 329 -7.20 1.92 14.23
C ASP A 329 -6.96 2.78 12.98
N VAL A 330 -6.58 2.14 11.87
CA VAL A 330 -6.22 2.83 10.63
C VAL A 330 -7.41 2.94 9.68
N TRP A 331 -8.15 1.84 9.49
CA TRP A 331 -9.20 1.76 8.48
C TRP A 331 -10.63 1.77 9.03
N ARG A 332 -10.79 1.77 10.36
CA ARG A 332 -12.09 1.81 11.05
C ARG A 332 -13.00 0.63 10.74
N TYR A 333 -12.43 -0.52 10.37
CA TYR A 333 -13.16 -1.78 10.29
C TYR A 333 -13.38 -2.36 11.70
N THR A 334 -14.56 -2.94 11.93
CA THR A 334 -14.86 -3.69 13.15
C THR A 334 -14.56 -5.17 12.96
N GLU A 335 -14.33 -5.91 14.05
CA GLU A 335 -13.88 -7.30 14.05
C GLU A 335 -14.89 -8.28 13.45
N GLU A 336 -16.18 -7.92 13.46
CA GLU A 336 -17.27 -8.68 12.84
C GLU A 336 -17.41 -8.45 11.33
N VAL A 337 -16.68 -7.48 10.75
CA VAL A 337 -16.89 -7.13 9.34
C VAL A 337 -16.49 -8.30 8.43
N LYS A 338 -17.37 -8.63 7.50
CA LYS A 338 -17.11 -9.61 6.43
C LYS A 338 -17.15 -8.92 5.08
N PHE A 339 -16.33 -9.42 4.16
CA PHE A 339 -16.20 -8.89 2.81
C PHE A 339 -16.78 -9.90 1.81
N ASP A 340 -17.81 -9.49 1.06
CA ASP A 340 -18.50 -10.33 0.07
C ASP A 340 -17.69 -10.45 -1.24
N CYS A 341 -16.57 -11.16 -1.19
CA CYS A 341 -15.73 -11.37 -2.36
C CYS A 341 -16.35 -12.39 -3.33
N LYS A 342 -16.70 -11.95 -4.55
CA LYS A 342 -17.18 -12.83 -5.64
C LYS A 342 -16.08 -13.58 -6.39
N LYS A 343 -14.82 -13.52 -5.92
CA LYS A 343 -13.67 -14.24 -6.50
C LYS A 343 -13.43 -14.00 -8.01
N CYS A 344 -13.72 -12.79 -8.51
CA CYS A 344 -13.62 -12.46 -9.94
C CYS A 344 -12.18 -12.33 -10.50
N GLY A 345 -11.16 -12.33 -9.62
CA GLY A 345 -9.74 -12.25 -9.99
C GLY A 345 -9.24 -10.88 -10.47
N MET A 346 -10.09 -9.85 -10.53
CA MET A 346 -9.69 -8.53 -11.06
C MET A 346 -8.55 -7.90 -10.25
N CYS A 347 -8.58 -8.02 -8.92
CA CYS A 347 -7.55 -7.50 -8.04
C CYS A 347 -6.21 -8.21 -8.25
N GLU A 348 -6.21 -9.53 -8.40
CA GLU A 348 -5.00 -10.35 -8.58
C GLU A 348 -4.37 -10.11 -9.96
N ARG A 349 -5.17 -10.00 -11.03
CA ARG A 349 -4.69 -9.64 -12.37
C ARG A 349 -4.01 -8.26 -12.43
N LYS A 350 -4.37 -7.34 -11.52
CA LYS A 350 -3.76 -6.01 -11.40
C LYS A 350 -2.67 -5.94 -10.31
N CYS A 351 -2.42 -7.03 -9.58
CA CYS A 351 -1.52 -6.99 -8.43
C CYS A 351 -0.07 -7.00 -8.89
N THR A 352 0.64 -5.89 -8.69
CA THR A 352 2.05 -5.75 -9.08
C THR A 352 3.00 -6.71 -8.34
N GLN A 353 2.56 -7.23 -7.20
CA GLN A 353 3.29 -8.20 -6.37
C GLN A 353 2.74 -9.63 -6.50
N HIS A 354 1.78 -9.87 -7.41
CA HIS A 354 1.22 -11.21 -7.67
C HIS A 354 0.67 -11.91 -6.41
N LEU A 355 0.00 -11.14 -5.55
CA LEU A 355 -0.51 -11.61 -4.26
C LEU A 355 -1.75 -12.50 -4.42
N PRO A 356 -1.95 -13.51 -3.56
CA PRO A 356 -3.18 -14.30 -3.49
C PRO A 356 -4.27 -13.55 -2.72
N ILE A 357 -4.69 -12.40 -3.25
CA ILE A 357 -5.62 -11.46 -2.61
C ILE A 357 -6.94 -12.14 -2.24
N ILE A 358 -7.52 -12.96 -3.13
CA ILE A 358 -8.81 -13.61 -2.90
C ILE A 358 -8.70 -14.52 -1.68
N LYS A 359 -7.67 -15.37 -1.64
CA LYS A 359 -7.39 -16.27 -0.52
C LYS A 359 -7.18 -15.51 0.79
N ARG A 360 -6.51 -14.36 0.74
CA ARG A 360 -6.31 -13.51 1.93
C ARG A 360 -7.61 -12.88 2.42
N ILE A 361 -8.50 -12.46 1.53
CA ILE A 361 -9.83 -11.96 1.91
C ILE A 361 -10.66 -13.09 2.53
N GLU A 362 -10.62 -14.30 1.97
CA GLU A 362 -11.24 -15.47 2.60
C GLU A 362 -10.69 -15.71 4.02
N LYS A 363 -9.36 -15.61 4.18
CA LYS A 363 -8.71 -15.77 5.48
C LYS A 363 -9.13 -14.69 6.50
N ILE A 364 -9.27 -13.44 6.05
CA ILE A 364 -9.80 -12.34 6.87
C ILE A 364 -11.25 -12.64 7.29
N ASN A 365 -12.08 -13.12 6.37
CA ASN A 365 -13.46 -13.51 6.69
C ASN A 365 -13.51 -14.68 7.69
N GLU A 366 -12.61 -15.66 7.60
CA GLU A 366 -12.48 -16.72 8.60
C GLU A 366 -12.17 -16.15 9.99
N PHE A 367 -11.29 -15.14 10.09
CA PHE A 367 -10.99 -14.49 11.36
C PHE A 367 -12.18 -13.73 11.94
N ALA A 368 -13.05 -13.16 11.11
CA ALA A 368 -14.30 -12.57 11.54
C ALA A 368 -15.28 -13.65 12.03
N ASP A 369 -15.38 -14.78 11.32
CA ASP A 369 -16.22 -15.91 11.72
C ASP A 369 -15.81 -16.49 13.07
N GLU A 370 -14.50 -16.70 13.30
CA GLU A 370 -13.97 -17.13 14.60
C GLU A 370 -14.33 -16.14 15.72
N TYR A 371 -14.22 -14.83 15.47
CA TYR A 371 -14.59 -13.80 16.44
C TYR A 371 -16.07 -13.86 16.77
N LEU A 372 -16.93 -13.96 15.75
CA LEU A 372 -18.38 -14.07 15.92
C LEU A 372 -18.78 -15.33 16.69
N GLN A 373 -18.12 -16.46 16.43
CA GLN A 373 -18.33 -17.70 17.18
C GLN A 373 -17.90 -17.57 18.65
N TYR A 374 -16.79 -16.91 18.92
CA TYR A 374 -16.31 -16.63 20.28
C TYR A 374 -17.27 -15.71 21.05
N VAL A 375 -17.83 -14.69 20.39
CA VAL A 375 -18.71 -13.70 21.02
C VAL A 375 -20.16 -14.18 21.17
N LYS A 376 -20.65 -15.05 20.28
CA LYS A 376 -22.03 -15.56 20.31
C LYS A 376 -22.49 -16.05 21.70
N PRO A 377 -21.79 -16.95 22.42
CA PRO A 377 -22.25 -17.39 23.75
C PRO A 377 -22.24 -16.26 24.79
N LYS A 378 -21.29 -15.32 24.70
CA LYS A 378 -21.26 -14.14 25.58
C LYS A 378 -22.49 -13.25 25.34
N LEU A 379 -22.86 -13.04 24.07
CA LEU A 379 -24.07 -12.30 23.71
C LEU A 379 -25.34 -13.00 24.18
N MET A 380 -25.45 -14.32 24.01
CA MET A 380 -26.60 -15.09 24.51
C MET A 380 -26.76 -14.95 26.03
N LYS A 381 -25.66 -15.00 26.79
CA LYS A 381 -25.68 -14.78 28.24
C LYS A 381 -26.02 -13.33 28.60
N LEU A 382 -25.49 -12.35 27.85
CA LEU A 382 -25.72 -10.94 28.13
C LEU A 382 -27.19 -10.56 27.93
N PHE A 383 -27.81 -11.10 26.87
CA PHE A 383 -29.21 -10.85 26.52
C PHE A 383 -30.18 -11.91 27.07
N SER A 384 -29.74 -12.83 27.93
CA SER A 384 -30.66 -13.75 28.60
C SER A 384 -31.44 -13.02 29.69
N ILE A 385 -32.75 -13.20 29.69
CA ILE A 385 -33.68 -12.60 30.65
C ILE A 385 -34.73 -13.65 31.07
N GLU A 386 -35.22 -13.53 32.30
CA GLU A 386 -36.30 -14.40 32.81
C GLU A 386 -37.63 -14.14 32.06
N GLU A 387 -38.50 -15.15 32.06
CA GLU A 387 -39.81 -15.07 31.40
C GLU A 387 -40.64 -13.89 31.95
N GLY A 388 -41.13 -13.03 31.06
CA GLY A 388 -41.84 -11.81 31.42
C GLY A 388 -40.97 -10.63 31.85
N GLY A 389 -39.65 -10.80 31.91
CA GLY A 389 -38.70 -9.73 32.23
C GLY A 389 -38.60 -8.64 31.16
N LYS A 390 -38.08 -7.48 31.55
CA LYS A 390 -37.86 -6.32 30.66
C LYS A 390 -36.41 -5.88 30.72
N MET A 391 -35.80 -5.63 29.56
CA MET A 391 -34.39 -5.31 29.42
C MET A 391 -34.16 -3.83 29.14
N GLY A 392 -33.17 -3.24 29.82
CA GLY A 392 -32.65 -1.91 29.56
C GLY A 392 -31.24 -1.94 28.94
N ILE A 393 -30.93 -1.01 28.04
CA ILE A 393 -29.55 -0.77 27.57
C ILE A 393 -29.13 0.66 27.88
N TYR A 394 -27.98 0.80 28.53
CA TYR A 394 -27.39 2.07 28.94
C TYR A 394 -25.90 2.12 28.54
N ALA A 395 -25.41 2.96 27.63
CA ALA A 395 -26.02 4.14 27.07
C ALA A 395 -26.52 3.89 25.65
N ALA A 396 -27.53 4.64 25.24
CA ALA A 396 -28.08 4.64 23.88
C ALA A 396 -27.13 5.30 22.87
N GLY A 397 -26.01 4.64 22.57
CA GLY A 397 -24.96 5.11 21.67
C GLY A 397 -24.57 4.10 20.58
N PRO A 398 -23.60 4.43 19.71
CA PRO A 398 -23.19 3.57 18.60
C PRO A 398 -22.78 2.14 19.01
N PHE A 399 -22.22 2.00 20.20
CA PHE A 399 -21.86 0.68 20.74
C PHE A 399 -23.09 -0.19 21.06
N ALA A 400 -24.17 0.39 21.61
CA ALA A 400 -25.44 -0.32 21.80
C ALA A 400 -26.02 -0.80 20.45
N LYS A 401 -25.97 0.04 19.42
CA LYS A 401 -26.38 -0.33 18.06
C LYS A 401 -25.57 -1.51 17.52
N ARG A 402 -24.26 -1.48 17.66
CA ARG A 402 -23.35 -2.56 17.26
C ARG A 402 -23.68 -3.85 18.02
N LEU A 403 -23.78 -3.77 19.34
CA LEU A 403 -24.08 -4.90 20.23
C LEU A 403 -25.38 -5.63 19.83
N LEU A 404 -26.45 -4.87 19.61
CA LEU A 404 -27.75 -5.40 19.20
C LEU A 404 -27.71 -5.97 17.78
N GLY A 405 -27.03 -5.29 16.85
CA GLY A 405 -26.85 -5.82 15.49
C GLY A 405 -26.12 -7.16 15.48
N MET A 406 -25.11 -7.33 16.33
CA MET A 406 -24.42 -8.62 16.51
C MET A 406 -25.35 -9.68 17.11
N TYR A 407 -26.11 -9.35 18.15
CA TYR A 407 -27.08 -10.29 18.74
C TYR A 407 -28.12 -10.75 17.70
N GLN A 408 -28.72 -9.80 16.97
CA GLN A 408 -29.73 -10.09 15.96
C GLN A 408 -29.20 -10.95 14.81
N SER A 409 -27.95 -10.72 14.40
CA SER A 409 -27.29 -11.48 13.35
C SER A 409 -26.91 -12.91 13.79
N LEU A 410 -26.44 -13.09 15.03
CA LEU A 410 -25.88 -14.36 15.50
C LEU A 410 -26.88 -15.26 16.23
N VAL A 411 -27.85 -14.66 16.91
CA VAL A 411 -28.79 -15.34 17.81
C VAL A 411 -30.20 -15.30 17.24
N GLY A 412 -30.71 -14.12 16.89
CA GLY A 412 -32.03 -13.95 16.30
C GLY A 412 -32.76 -12.69 16.77
N SER A 413 -34.05 -12.60 16.46
CA SER A 413 -34.88 -11.46 16.88
C SER A 413 -35.01 -11.37 18.40
N ILE A 414 -35.12 -10.14 18.89
CA ILE A 414 -35.40 -9.86 20.30
C ILE A 414 -36.92 -9.99 20.50
N ASP A 415 -37.32 -10.94 21.35
CA ASP A 415 -38.71 -11.31 21.62
C ASP A 415 -39.20 -10.83 23.00
N PHE A 416 -38.38 -10.05 23.71
CA PHE A 416 -38.71 -9.45 25.01
C PHE A 416 -38.73 -7.91 24.96
N PRO A 417 -39.43 -7.23 25.89
CA PRO A 417 -39.47 -5.78 25.95
C PRO A 417 -38.08 -5.16 26.18
N LEU A 418 -37.67 -4.26 25.28
CA LEU A 418 -36.37 -3.59 25.30
C LEU A 418 -36.50 -2.07 25.41
N TYR A 419 -35.73 -1.46 26.31
CA TYR A 419 -35.74 -0.03 26.60
C TYR A 419 -34.33 0.56 26.54
N PHE A 420 -34.21 1.82 26.15
CA PHE A 420 -32.93 2.52 26.05
C PHE A 420 -32.86 3.66 27.06
N PHE A 421 -31.68 3.85 27.65
CA PHE A 421 -31.41 4.87 28.65
C PHE A 421 -30.12 5.63 28.32
N ASP A 422 -30.07 6.90 28.67
CA ASP A 422 -28.88 7.73 28.53
C ASP A 422 -28.91 8.88 29.55
N SER A 423 -27.77 9.23 30.15
CA SER A 423 -27.70 10.35 31.10
C SER A 423 -27.87 11.72 30.44
N ASN A 424 -27.74 11.83 29.12
CA ASN A 424 -27.89 13.10 28.41
C ASN A 424 -29.37 13.46 28.21
N PRO A 425 -29.89 14.50 28.89
CA PRO A 425 -31.31 14.87 28.81
C PRO A 425 -31.74 15.28 27.41
N ASN A 426 -30.81 15.72 26.57
CA ASN A 426 -31.09 16.11 25.19
C ASN A 426 -31.49 14.92 24.31
N LYS A 427 -31.29 13.68 24.76
CA LYS A 427 -31.71 12.47 24.04
C LYS A 427 -33.09 11.98 24.47
N TRP A 428 -33.60 12.40 25.63
CA TRP A 428 -34.84 11.84 26.18
C TRP A 428 -36.05 12.13 25.29
N GLY A 429 -36.89 11.12 25.08
CA GLY A 429 -38.06 11.18 24.20
C GLY A 429 -37.73 11.26 22.71
N LYS A 430 -36.44 11.24 22.32
CA LYS A 430 -36.01 11.17 20.92
C LYS A 430 -35.75 9.72 20.53
N GLU A 431 -35.83 9.47 19.23
CA GLU A 431 -35.46 8.18 18.65
C GLU A 431 -34.01 7.85 19.01
N SER A 432 -33.78 6.60 19.41
CA SER A 432 -32.46 6.09 19.72
C SER A 432 -31.64 5.92 18.43
N VAL A 433 -30.36 5.54 18.56
CA VAL A 433 -29.53 5.15 17.41
C VAL A 433 -30.07 3.93 16.63
N LEU A 434 -31.06 3.25 17.19
CA LEU A 434 -31.84 2.16 16.61
C LEU A 434 -33.27 2.64 16.37
N SER A 435 -33.72 2.43 15.13
CA SER A 435 -35.03 2.90 14.73
C SER A 435 -36.15 2.17 15.48
N GLY A 436 -37.21 2.89 15.81
CA GLY A 436 -38.38 2.35 16.51
C GLY A 436 -38.25 2.30 18.05
N TYR A 437 -37.14 2.77 18.62
CA TYR A 437 -36.96 2.88 20.08
C TYR A 437 -36.72 4.32 20.50
N VAL A 438 -37.22 4.70 21.68
CA VAL A 438 -36.97 6.02 22.29
C VAL A 438 -36.00 5.91 23.46
N VAL A 439 -35.19 6.95 23.65
CA VAL A 439 -34.29 7.05 24.80
C VAL A 439 -35.04 7.61 26.00
N ASN A 440 -34.91 6.97 27.15
CA ASN A 440 -35.56 7.33 28.40
C ASN A 440 -34.57 7.92 29.40
N ASP A 441 -35.11 8.70 30.34
CA ASP A 441 -34.40 9.09 31.55
C ASP A 441 -34.11 7.83 32.40
N PRO A 442 -32.87 7.60 32.85
CA PRO A 442 -32.52 6.52 33.77
C PRO A 442 -33.35 6.47 35.06
N SER A 443 -33.93 7.60 35.52
CA SER A 443 -34.83 7.61 36.67
C SER A 443 -36.09 6.74 36.47
N LYS A 444 -36.48 6.48 35.21
CA LYS A 444 -37.65 5.67 34.84
C LYS A 444 -37.42 4.17 34.88
N ILE A 445 -36.20 3.70 35.13
CA ILE A 445 -35.89 2.25 35.10
C ILE A 445 -36.81 1.47 36.07
N LYS A 446 -37.06 2.02 37.26
CA LYS A 446 -37.97 1.42 38.25
C LYS A 446 -39.44 1.47 37.83
N GLU A 447 -39.90 2.63 37.35
CA GLU A 447 -41.28 2.83 36.86
C GLU A 447 -41.63 1.86 35.72
N LEU A 448 -40.68 1.65 34.81
CA LEU A 448 -40.85 0.78 33.65
C LEU A 448 -40.79 -0.72 33.99
N GLY A 449 -40.40 -1.08 35.22
CA GLY A 449 -40.27 -2.46 35.67
C GLY A 449 -39.16 -3.23 34.94
N ILE A 450 -38.03 -2.58 34.70
CA ILE A 450 -36.85 -3.21 34.09
C ILE A 450 -36.25 -4.20 35.09
N THR A 451 -36.02 -5.43 34.67
CA THR A 451 -35.45 -6.49 35.50
C THR A 451 -33.96 -6.73 35.22
N LYS A 452 -33.46 -6.25 34.07
CA LYS A 452 -32.04 -6.34 33.69
C LYS A 452 -31.57 -5.11 32.92
N VAL A 453 -30.40 -4.58 33.25
CA VAL A 453 -29.76 -3.46 32.54
C VAL A 453 -28.39 -3.87 32.01
N ILE A 454 -28.19 -3.74 30.70
CA ILE A 454 -26.88 -3.90 30.03
C ILE A 454 -26.21 -2.53 29.92
N ILE A 455 -25.02 -2.39 30.50
CA ILE A 455 -24.20 -1.19 30.35
C ILE A 455 -23.38 -1.25 29.05
N ALA A 456 -23.95 -0.74 27.95
CA ALA A 456 -23.31 -0.60 26.64
C ALA A 456 -22.37 0.63 26.56
N SER A 457 -21.40 0.72 27.48
CA SER A 457 -20.31 1.69 27.39
C SER A 457 -19.10 1.20 28.19
N GLU A 458 -17.95 1.03 27.53
CA GLU A 458 -16.68 0.73 28.22
C GLU A 458 -16.09 1.98 28.88
N ALA A 459 -16.11 3.12 28.17
CA ALA A 459 -15.48 4.36 28.63
C ALA A 459 -16.16 4.95 29.88
N PHE A 460 -17.47 4.75 30.01
CA PHE A 460 -18.27 5.28 31.12
C PHE A 460 -18.85 4.17 32.01
N TYR A 461 -18.29 2.95 31.93
CA TYR A 461 -18.85 1.79 32.63
C TYR A 461 -18.99 2.05 34.13
N LYS A 462 -17.93 2.54 34.78
CA LYS A 462 -17.88 2.73 36.23
C LYS A 462 -18.84 3.81 36.69
N GLU A 463 -18.92 4.91 35.94
CA GLU A 463 -19.81 6.04 36.21
C GLU A 463 -21.27 5.61 36.08
N ILE A 464 -21.61 4.93 34.99
CA ILE A 464 -22.98 4.43 34.76
C ILE A 464 -23.33 3.41 35.85
N TYR A 465 -22.48 2.40 36.08
CA TYR A 465 -22.72 1.36 37.08
C TYR A 465 -22.96 1.98 38.45
N THR A 466 -22.10 2.91 38.89
CA THR A 466 -22.26 3.61 40.18
C THR A 466 -23.58 4.39 40.25
N ALA A 467 -23.98 5.03 39.16
CA ALA A 467 -25.20 5.83 39.11
C ALA A 467 -26.48 4.98 39.22
N ILE A 468 -26.47 3.74 38.75
CA ILE A 468 -27.66 2.85 38.76
C ILE A 468 -27.54 1.67 39.73
N LYS A 469 -26.43 1.54 40.48
CA LYS A 469 -26.15 0.42 41.38
C LYS A 469 -27.26 0.18 42.41
N TYR A 470 -27.89 1.26 42.88
CA TYR A 470 -28.98 1.18 43.86
C TYR A 470 -30.18 0.33 43.37
N LEU A 471 -30.30 0.08 42.06
CA LEU A 471 -31.35 -0.78 41.51
C LEU A 471 -31.09 -2.27 41.76
N GLU A 472 -29.87 -2.69 42.10
CA GLU A 472 -29.58 -4.07 42.50
C GLU A 472 -30.35 -4.46 43.77
N ASP A 473 -30.55 -3.50 44.69
CA ASP A 473 -31.34 -3.69 45.92
C ASP A 473 -32.84 -3.92 45.61
N ASP A 474 -33.31 -3.47 44.44
CA ASP A 474 -34.65 -3.68 43.91
C ASP A 474 -34.75 -4.94 43.01
N GLY A 475 -33.68 -5.75 42.92
CA GLY A 475 -33.65 -6.99 42.14
C GLY A 475 -33.33 -6.81 40.65
N VAL A 476 -32.85 -5.64 40.23
CA VAL A 476 -32.42 -5.41 38.84
C VAL A 476 -31.02 -5.97 38.63
N GLU A 477 -30.88 -6.91 37.68
CA GLU A 477 -29.56 -7.42 37.28
C GLU A 477 -28.82 -6.38 36.43
N ILE A 478 -27.64 -5.93 36.88
CA ILE A 478 -26.82 -4.97 36.12
C ILE A 478 -25.60 -5.68 35.54
N CYS A 479 -25.48 -5.66 34.21
CA CYS A 479 -24.41 -6.34 33.48
C CYS A 479 -23.54 -5.35 32.72
N GLY A 480 -22.22 -5.51 32.83
CA GLY A 480 -21.27 -4.86 31.91
C GLY A 480 -21.10 -5.64 30.62
N VAL A 481 -20.70 -4.92 29.57
CA VAL A 481 -20.27 -5.55 28.33
C VAL A 481 -18.81 -5.98 28.45
N ASP A 482 -18.57 -7.29 28.60
CA ASP A 482 -17.24 -7.91 28.50
C ASP A 482 -17.17 -8.81 27.24
N ILE A 483 -17.17 -8.15 26.08
CA ILE A 483 -17.23 -8.81 24.77
C ILE A 483 -15.88 -8.85 24.04
N ARG A 484 -14.90 -8.06 24.50
CA ARG A 484 -13.56 -8.07 23.91
C ARG A 484 -12.73 -9.29 24.34
#